data_AF-A0A2H5Y349-F1
#
_entry.id   AF-A0A2H5Y349-F1
#
_cell.length_a   1.000
_cell.length_b   1.000
_cell.length_c   1.000
_cell.angle_alpha   90.00
_cell.angle_beta   90.00
_cell.angle_gamma   90.00
#
_symmetry.space_group_name_H-M   'P 1'
#
loop_
_entity.id
_entity.type
_entity.pdbx_description
1 polymer ?
#
loop_
_entity_poly.entity_id
_entity_poly.type
_entity_poly.pdbx_seq_one_letter_code
_entity_poly.pdbx_strand_id
1 'polypeptide(L)'
;MWAIGVDLAWSPRNPTAAVVLRWDGDHWAMEAWAEDLGSDAEILEFLAPYREDPCVIGIDAPLIVPNEEGSRPCDRWIAARFGRYHAGGYPVNRRWLRSFGGLRGEALARALTTGGFTLQPPLTPRAPIRAVLEVFPHPAAIVLFGLRRIIRYKRLSRGPWVRGLRRWHRQLLALERFNPPLHWPETWRSRGRGNLTRRSLKAWEDRLDAAFCAYIAGYAWFHGPAGYEQIGDLEHGYVLIPRHPV
;
A
#
# COMPACT_ATOMS: atom_id res chain seq x y z
N MET A 1 17.47 -3.01 -5.45
CA MET A 1 16.38 -2.07 -5.14
C MET A 1 15.15 -2.90 -4.79
N TRP A 2 14.56 -2.62 -3.64
CA TRP A 2 13.35 -3.29 -3.15
C TRP A 2 12.16 -2.34 -3.15
N ALA A 3 10.99 -2.84 -3.51
CA ALA A 3 9.72 -2.18 -3.27
C ALA A 3 8.86 -3.06 -2.38
N ILE A 4 8.49 -2.57 -1.20
CA ILE A 4 7.77 -3.33 -0.20
C ILE A 4 6.43 -2.66 0.05
N GLY A 5 5.38 -3.46 0.16
CA GLY A 5 4.04 -2.99 0.44
C GLY A 5 3.50 -3.59 1.71
N VAL A 6 2.85 -2.78 2.55
CA VAL A 6 2.24 -3.20 3.80
C VAL A 6 0.78 -2.75 3.82
N ASP A 7 -0.15 -3.71 3.82
CA ASP A 7 -1.56 -3.44 4.14
C ASP A 7 -1.73 -3.47 5.66
N LEU A 8 -1.51 -2.31 6.28
CA LEU A 8 -1.37 -2.22 7.73
C LEU A 8 -2.73 -2.19 8.42
N ALA A 9 -3.03 -3.23 9.19
CA ALA A 9 -4.18 -3.19 10.06
C ALA A 9 -3.98 -2.15 11.18
N TRP A 10 -5.00 -1.32 11.43
CA TRP A 10 -4.93 -0.26 12.45
C TRP A 10 -4.72 -0.77 13.89
N SER A 11 -5.02 -2.05 14.14
CA SER A 11 -4.83 -2.69 15.43
C SER A 11 -3.98 -3.96 15.27
N PRO A 12 -3.03 -4.23 16.18
CA PRO A 12 -2.23 -5.46 16.15
C PRO A 12 -3.04 -6.74 16.40
N ARG A 13 -4.30 -6.61 16.85
CA ARG A 13 -5.23 -7.74 16.98
C ARG A 13 -5.73 -8.26 15.62
N ASN A 14 -5.55 -7.47 14.57
CA ASN A 14 -5.95 -7.81 13.21
C ASN A 14 -4.68 -8.08 12.38
N PRO A 15 -4.74 -9.04 11.45
CA PRO A 15 -3.61 -9.39 10.63
C PRO A 15 -3.23 -8.27 9.67
N THR A 16 -1.93 -8.07 9.51
CA THR A 16 -1.28 -7.26 8.47
C THR A 16 -0.67 -8.20 7.43
N ALA A 17 -0.67 -7.80 6.17
CA ALA A 17 0.08 -8.49 5.12
C ALA A 17 1.19 -7.59 4.59
N ALA A 18 2.29 -8.23 4.16
CA ALA A 18 3.40 -7.56 3.52
C ALA A 18 3.86 -8.31 2.27
N VAL A 19 4.28 -7.58 1.24
CA VAL A 19 4.77 -8.13 -0.03
C VAL A 19 6.04 -7.40 -0.44
N VAL A 20 7.05 -8.16 -0.87
CA VAL A 20 8.35 -7.66 -1.32
C VAL A 20 8.49 -7.91 -2.81
N LEU A 21 8.85 -6.85 -3.54
CA LEU A 21 9.21 -6.86 -4.94
C LEU A 21 10.69 -6.50 -5.12
N ARG A 22 11.38 -7.22 -6.00
CA ARG A 22 12.75 -6.95 -6.43
C ARG A 22 12.73 -6.27 -7.80
N TRP A 23 13.56 -5.25 -7.97
CA TRP A 23 13.82 -4.68 -9.30
C TRP A 23 14.91 -5.47 -10.01
N ASP A 24 14.61 -6.01 -11.18
CA ASP A 24 15.50 -6.91 -11.94
C ASP A 24 16.27 -6.18 -13.06
N GLY A 25 15.99 -4.88 -13.25
CA GLY A 25 16.62 -4.04 -14.28
C GLY A 25 15.60 -3.56 -15.32
N ASP A 26 14.57 -4.35 -15.60
CA ASP A 26 13.51 -4.10 -16.57
C ASP A 26 12.10 -4.32 -16.01
N HIS A 27 11.94 -5.15 -14.98
CA HIS A 27 10.66 -5.44 -14.33
C HIS A 27 10.79 -5.57 -12.81
N TRP A 28 9.64 -5.44 -12.14
CA TRP A 28 9.48 -5.89 -10.76
C TRP A 28 9.17 -7.38 -10.74
N ALA A 29 9.87 -8.14 -9.90
CA ALA A 29 9.58 -9.54 -9.62
C ALA A 29 9.14 -9.71 -8.16
N MET A 30 8.15 -10.55 -7.90
CA MET A 30 7.76 -10.87 -6.53
C MET A 30 8.80 -11.77 -5.87
N GLU A 31 9.37 -11.29 -4.76
CA GLU A 31 10.41 -12.00 -4.00
C GLU A 31 9.80 -12.80 -2.84
N ALA A 32 8.99 -12.13 -2.01
CA ALA A 32 8.44 -12.71 -0.79
C ALA A 32 7.10 -12.08 -0.42
N TRP A 33 6.33 -12.78 0.41
CA TRP A 33 5.18 -12.21 1.10
C TRP A 33 4.98 -12.87 2.46
N ALA A 34 4.35 -12.13 3.36
CA ALA A 34 3.86 -12.64 4.64
C ALA A 34 2.39 -12.25 4.80
N GLU A 35 1.63 -13.17 5.38
CA GLU A 35 0.24 -13.01 5.78
C GLU A 35 0.19 -13.15 7.31
N ASP A 36 -0.86 -12.63 7.95
CA ASP A 36 -1.11 -12.78 9.38
C ASP A 36 -0.02 -12.19 10.33
N LEU A 37 0.69 -11.12 9.89
CA LEU A 37 1.60 -10.37 10.76
C LEU A 37 0.78 -9.58 11.81
N GLY A 38 0.98 -9.88 13.09
CA GLY A 38 0.22 -9.29 14.19
C GLY A 38 0.88 -8.05 14.76
N SER A 39 2.10 -8.16 15.26
CA SER A 39 2.81 -7.08 15.96
C SER A 39 3.68 -6.22 15.03
N ASP A 40 4.05 -5.02 15.48
CA ASP A 40 4.99 -4.17 14.75
C ASP A 40 6.40 -4.78 14.70
N ALA A 41 6.77 -5.57 15.71
CA ALA A 41 8.04 -6.31 15.74
C ALA A 41 8.08 -7.38 14.64
N GLU A 42 7.01 -8.15 14.46
CA GLU A 42 6.89 -9.15 13.39
C GLU A 42 6.97 -8.51 12.00
N ILE A 43 6.36 -7.33 11.83
CA ILE A 43 6.50 -6.56 10.58
C ILE A 43 7.97 -6.16 10.37
N LEU A 44 8.62 -5.56 11.37
CA LEU A 44 10.00 -5.11 11.25
C LEU A 44 10.99 -6.27 11.03
N GLU A 45 10.73 -7.44 11.63
CA GLU A 45 11.50 -8.66 11.42
C GLU A 45 11.35 -9.18 9.98
N PHE A 46 10.13 -9.21 9.44
CA PHE A 46 9.90 -9.57 8.03
C PHE A 46 10.63 -8.60 7.07
N LEU A 47 10.70 -7.31 7.41
CA LEU A 47 11.37 -6.29 6.60
C LEU A 47 12.90 -6.31 6.75
N ALA A 48 13.45 -6.89 7.82
CA ALA A 48 14.86 -6.81 8.17
C ALA A 48 15.83 -7.25 7.06
N PRO A 49 15.56 -8.31 6.27
CA PRO A 49 16.48 -8.74 5.21
C PRO A 49 16.65 -7.73 4.07
N TYR A 50 15.68 -6.82 3.88
CA TYR A 50 15.61 -5.96 2.68
C TYR A 50 15.95 -4.50 2.97
N ARG A 51 16.04 -4.13 4.24
CA ARG A 51 16.09 -2.72 4.67
C ARG A 51 17.48 -2.10 4.63
N GLU A 52 18.55 -2.88 4.52
CA GLU A 52 19.93 -2.37 4.45
C GLU A 52 20.27 -1.84 3.04
N ASP A 53 19.66 -2.43 2.02
CA ASP A 53 19.75 -1.98 0.63
C ASP A 53 18.79 -0.81 0.32
N PRO A 54 18.95 -0.14 -0.84
CA PRO A 54 17.94 0.77 -1.36
C PRO A 54 16.56 0.10 -1.44
N CYS A 55 15.58 0.69 -0.75
CA CYS A 55 14.26 0.13 -0.54
C CYS A 55 13.21 1.25 -0.39
N VAL A 56 12.08 1.13 -1.09
CA VAL A 56 10.89 1.98 -0.88
C VAL A 56 9.75 1.16 -0.30
N ILE A 57 9.18 1.63 0.80
CA ILE A 57 8.13 0.93 1.55
C ILE A 57 6.83 1.74 1.43
N GLY A 58 5.81 1.19 0.77
CA GLY A 58 4.46 1.76 0.73
C GLY A 58 3.60 1.16 1.83
N ILE A 59 3.05 1.98 2.72
CA ILE A 59 2.17 1.55 3.81
C ILE A 59 0.75 2.12 3.58
N ASP A 60 -0.26 1.25 3.56
CA ASP A 60 -1.69 1.65 3.57
C ASP A 60 -2.12 2.01 4.99
N ALA A 61 -1.55 3.09 5.52
CA ALA A 61 -1.96 3.69 6.78
C ALA A 61 -1.41 5.11 6.94
N PRO A 62 -2.09 5.95 7.73
CA PRO A 62 -1.59 7.26 8.12
C PRO A 62 -0.20 7.19 8.80
N LEU A 63 0.80 7.85 8.21
CA LEU A 63 2.18 7.89 8.75
C LEU A 63 2.49 9.17 9.53
N ILE A 64 1.74 10.24 9.28
CA ILE A 64 1.83 11.53 9.97
C ILE A 64 0.40 11.99 10.28
N VAL A 65 0.09 12.12 11.56
CA VAL A 65 -1.24 12.49 12.07
C VAL A 65 -1.09 13.51 13.20
N PRO A 66 -0.95 14.81 12.87
CA PRO A 66 -0.69 15.83 13.88
C PRO A 66 -1.97 16.29 14.60
N ASN A 67 -3.14 16.12 13.98
CA ASN A 67 -4.40 16.60 14.52
C ASN A 67 -5.02 15.62 15.53
N GLU A 68 -5.41 16.14 16.69
CA GLU A 68 -6.10 15.37 17.72
C GLU A 68 -7.53 14.99 17.29
N GLU A 69 -8.23 15.90 16.60
CA GLU A 69 -9.60 15.72 16.09
C GLU A 69 -9.74 16.20 14.64
N GLY A 70 -10.91 16.00 14.03
CA GLY A 70 -11.19 16.40 12.65
C GLY A 70 -10.52 15.48 11.62
N SER A 71 -10.11 16.04 10.49
CA SER A 71 -9.44 15.30 9.39
C SER A 71 -8.12 15.98 9.04
N ARG A 72 -7.14 15.22 8.56
CA ARG A 72 -5.94 15.82 7.97
C ARG A 72 -6.33 16.57 6.68
N PRO A 73 -5.59 17.61 6.29
CA PRO A 73 -5.79 18.27 5.01
C PRO A 73 -5.79 17.28 3.83
N CYS A 74 -4.82 16.36 3.78
CA CYS A 74 -4.71 15.35 2.72
C CYS A 74 -5.96 14.47 2.60
N ASP A 75 -6.53 14.01 3.73
CA ASP A 75 -7.75 13.20 3.75
C ASP A 75 -8.94 13.96 3.13
N ARG A 76 -9.08 15.25 3.43
CA ARG A 76 -10.15 16.09 2.85
C ARG A 76 -10.00 16.23 1.35
N TRP A 77 -8.78 16.47 0.86
CA TRP A 77 -8.50 16.55 -0.56
C TRP A 77 -8.79 15.23 -1.28
N ILE A 78 -8.41 14.11 -0.68
CA ILE A 78 -8.72 12.78 -1.20
C ILE A 78 -10.23 12.56 -1.24
N ALA A 79 -10.96 12.86 -0.16
CA ALA A 79 -12.41 12.72 -0.12
C ALA A 79 -13.09 13.57 -1.20
N ALA A 80 -12.67 14.82 -1.38
CA ALA A 80 -13.22 15.71 -2.39
C ALA A 80 -12.95 15.22 -3.82
N ARG A 81 -11.72 14.81 -4.13
CA ARG A 81 -11.31 14.41 -5.48
C ARG A 81 -11.78 13.00 -5.85
N PHE A 82 -11.68 12.06 -4.91
CA PHE A 82 -11.91 10.64 -5.15
C PHE A 82 -13.27 10.14 -4.65
N GLY A 83 -14.04 10.98 -3.95
CA GLY A 83 -15.38 10.65 -3.45
C GLY A 83 -16.36 10.17 -4.53
N ARG A 84 -16.34 10.80 -5.71
CA ARG A 84 -17.19 10.39 -6.86
C ARG A 84 -16.91 8.97 -7.36
N TYR A 85 -15.71 8.45 -7.09
CA TYR A 85 -15.29 7.09 -7.41
C TYR A 85 -15.48 6.10 -6.25
N HIS A 86 -15.96 6.59 -5.10
CA HIS A 86 -16.07 5.90 -3.83
C HIS A 86 -14.70 5.53 -3.23
N ALA A 87 -13.68 6.35 -3.49
CA ALA A 87 -12.30 6.15 -3.05
C ALA A 87 -11.83 7.23 -2.04
N GLY A 88 -12.76 7.86 -1.31
CA GLY A 88 -12.49 9.03 -0.46
C GLY A 88 -11.84 8.78 0.91
N GLY A 89 -11.55 7.52 1.28
CA GLY A 89 -11.01 7.17 2.60
C GLY A 89 -11.92 7.52 3.78
N TYR A 90 -11.46 7.19 4.99
CA TYR A 90 -12.06 7.72 6.22
C TYR A 90 -11.20 8.89 6.70
N PRO A 91 -11.80 9.95 7.26
CA PRO A 91 -11.03 10.98 7.94
C PRO A 91 -10.31 10.37 9.13
N VAL A 92 -9.01 10.65 9.28
CA VAL A 92 -8.22 10.16 10.41
C VAL A 92 -7.74 11.29 11.30
N ASN A 93 -7.65 10.99 12.59
CA ASN A 93 -7.10 11.85 13.64
C ASN A 93 -6.61 10.97 14.80
N ARG A 94 -5.85 11.55 15.72
CA ARG A 94 -5.21 10.79 16.80
C ARG A 94 -6.24 10.17 17.75
N ARG A 95 -7.33 10.88 18.08
CA ARG A 95 -8.42 10.33 18.93
C ARG A 95 -9.04 9.07 18.33
N TRP A 96 -9.32 9.09 17.03
CA TRP A 96 -9.89 7.97 16.30
C TRP A 96 -8.93 6.79 16.26
N LEU A 97 -7.66 7.01 15.87
CA LEU A 97 -6.66 5.94 15.79
C LEU A 97 -6.37 5.29 17.15
N ARG A 98 -6.38 6.06 18.25
CA ARG A 98 -6.25 5.51 19.60
C ARG A 98 -7.36 4.51 19.96
N SER A 99 -8.56 4.62 19.37
CA SER A 99 -9.62 3.62 19.57
C SER A 99 -9.31 2.25 18.97
N PHE A 100 -8.32 2.18 18.06
CA PHE A 100 -7.81 0.93 17.47
C PHE A 100 -6.54 0.40 18.15
N GLY A 101 -6.08 1.07 19.22
CA GLY A 101 -4.88 0.66 19.97
C GLY A 101 -3.64 1.51 19.69
N GLY A 102 -3.76 2.61 18.94
CA GLY A 102 -2.71 3.62 18.84
C GLY A 102 -2.40 4.08 17.42
N LEU A 103 -1.26 4.77 17.28
CA LEU A 103 -0.79 5.40 16.06
C LEU A 103 0.19 4.48 15.33
N ARG A 104 -0.31 3.31 14.91
CA ARG A 104 0.54 2.20 14.42
C ARG A 104 1.37 2.59 13.19
N GLY A 105 0.79 3.34 12.25
CA GLY A 105 1.52 3.87 11.09
C GLY A 105 2.65 4.82 11.49
N GLU A 106 2.39 5.78 12.39
CA GLU A 106 3.44 6.68 12.92
C GLU A 106 4.53 5.90 13.68
N ALA A 107 4.15 4.86 14.44
CA ALA A 107 5.10 4.04 15.19
C ALA A 107 6.05 3.27 14.26
N LEU A 108 5.53 2.64 13.20
CA LEU A 108 6.34 1.98 12.17
C LEU A 108 7.20 2.98 11.39
N ALA A 109 6.63 4.12 10.98
CA ALA A 109 7.38 5.18 10.33
C ALA A 109 8.56 5.63 11.20
N ARG A 110 8.33 5.90 12.48
CA ARG A 110 9.39 6.30 13.42
C ARG A 110 10.47 5.22 13.55
N ALA A 111 10.09 3.95 13.69
CA ALA A 111 11.06 2.86 13.78
C ALA A 111 11.95 2.76 12.52
N LEU A 112 11.35 2.93 11.34
CA LEU A 112 12.06 2.94 10.06
C LEU A 112 12.95 4.18 9.91
N THR A 113 12.48 5.37 10.29
CA THR A 113 13.30 6.60 10.20
C THR A 113 14.47 6.60 11.17
N THR A 114 14.32 6.04 12.38
CA THR A 114 15.46 5.75 13.27
C THR A 114 16.48 4.81 12.59
N GLY A 115 16.01 3.89 11.74
CA GLY A 115 16.86 3.02 10.92
C GLY A 115 17.44 3.67 9.66
N GLY A 116 17.26 4.98 9.45
CA GLY A 116 17.81 5.74 8.32
C GLY A 116 16.89 5.85 7.10
N PHE A 117 15.61 5.50 7.22
CA PHE A 117 14.63 5.78 6.17
C PHE A 117 14.20 7.25 6.20
N THR A 118 13.83 7.79 5.03
CA THR A 118 13.18 9.10 4.92
C THR A 118 11.68 8.95 4.66
N LEU A 119 10.89 9.92 5.13
CA LEU A 119 9.49 10.06 4.73
C LEU A 119 9.33 10.85 3.42
N GLN A 120 10.42 11.41 2.88
CA GLN A 120 10.41 12.16 1.63
C GLN A 120 10.23 11.22 0.43
N PRO A 121 9.22 11.44 -0.43
CA PRO A 121 9.07 10.70 -1.67
C PRO A 121 10.29 10.81 -2.62
N PRO A 122 10.58 9.80 -3.46
CA PRO A 122 11.72 9.81 -4.37
C PRO A 122 11.71 11.01 -5.33
N LEU A 123 12.72 11.88 -5.21
CA LEU A 123 12.84 13.10 -6.04
C LEU A 123 13.57 12.87 -7.37
N THR A 124 14.44 11.85 -7.42
CA THR A 124 15.17 11.47 -8.63
C THR A 124 14.71 10.07 -9.06
N PRO A 125 14.17 9.91 -10.29
CA PRO A 125 13.74 8.61 -10.78
C PRO A 125 14.86 7.57 -10.70
N ARG A 126 14.56 6.39 -10.16
CA ARG A 126 15.47 5.24 -10.05
C ARG A 126 16.74 5.44 -9.21
N ALA A 127 16.88 6.57 -8.52
CA ALA A 127 18.03 6.80 -7.63
C ALA A 127 17.95 5.88 -6.40
N PRO A 128 19.10 5.42 -5.86
CA PRO A 128 19.12 4.71 -4.58
C PRO A 128 18.50 5.56 -3.46
N ILE A 129 17.54 4.99 -2.73
CA ILE A 129 16.87 5.66 -1.61
C ILE A 129 16.35 4.61 -0.64
N ARG A 130 16.28 4.96 0.65
CA ARG A 130 15.57 4.22 1.69
C ARG A 130 14.40 5.09 2.15
N ALA A 131 13.19 4.84 1.65
CA ALA A 131 12.03 5.67 1.94
C ALA A 131 10.83 4.86 2.43
N VAL A 132 10.03 5.46 3.31
CA VAL A 132 8.74 4.95 3.76
C VAL A 132 7.65 5.95 3.41
N LEU A 133 6.60 5.47 2.75
CA LEU A 133 5.65 6.27 1.99
C LEU A 133 4.22 5.91 2.42
N GLU A 134 3.43 6.92 2.73
CA GLU A 134 1.98 6.73 2.90
C GLU A 134 1.35 6.58 1.51
N VAL A 135 0.77 5.40 1.24
CA VAL A 135 0.10 5.10 -0.03
C VAL A 135 -1.36 4.77 0.22
N PHE A 136 -2.21 4.93 -0.79
CA PHE A 136 -3.62 4.59 -0.66
C PHE A 136 -4.12 3.78 -1.87
N PRO A 137 -4.31 2.45 -1.72
CA PRO A 137 -4.71 1.53 -2.79
C PRO A 137 -5.96 1.95 -3.57
N HIS A 138 -7.03 2.43 -2.90
CA HIS A 138 -8.27 2.73 -3.62
C HIS A 138 -8.12 3.88 -4.63
N PRO A 139 -7.67 5.09 -4.26
CA PRO A 139 -7.40 6.13 -5.25
C PRO A 139 -6.32 5.76 -6.27
N ALA A 140 -5.26 5.06 -5.85
CA ALA A 140 -4.21 4.62 -6.76
C ALA A 140 -4.77 3.69 -7.85
N ALA A 141 -5.68 2.77 -7.50
CA ALA A 141 -6.35 1.89 -8.45
C ALA A 141 -7.27 2.66 -9.41
N ILE A 142 -7.95 3.71 -8.94
CA ILE A 142 -8.73 4.59 -9.82
C ILE A 142 -7.83 5.20 -10.89
N VAL A 143 -6.67 5.74 -10.49
CA VAL A 143 -5.76 6.40 -11.43
C VAL A 143 -5.12 5.38 -12.36
N LEU A 144 -4.39 4.40 -11.82
CA LEU A 144 -3.57 3.48 -12.63
C LEU A 144 -4.39 2.60 -13.57
N PHE A 145 -5.56 2.11 -13.13
CA PHE A 145 -6.39 1.23 -13.96
C PHE A 145 -7.54 1.98 -14.67
N GLY A 146 -7.60 3.31 -14.56
CA GLY A 146 -8.66 4.11 -15.17
C GLY A 146 -10.08 3.74 -14.71
N LEU A 147 -10.24 3.30 -13.46
CA LEU A 147 -11.53 2.79 -12.99
C LEU A 147 -12.54 3.90 -12.80
N ARG A 148 -13.78 3.68 -13.26
CA ARG A 148 -14.89 4.63 -13.05
C ARG A 148 -15.39 4.69 -11.60
N ARG A 149 -15.15 3.62 -10.82
CA ARG A 149 -15.40 3.48 -9.37
C ARG A 149 -14.52 2.37 -8.82
N ILE A 150 -14.35 2.30 -7.49
CA ILE A 150 -13.60 1.20 -6.85
C ILE A 150 -14.21 -0.16 -7.21
N ILE A 151 -13.36 -1.18 -7.31
CA ILE A 151 -13.83 -2.56 -7.26
C ILE A 151 -14.22 -2.84 -5.81
N ARG A 152 -15.49 -3.16 -5.56
CA ARG A 152 -15.92 -3.56 -4.22
C ARG A 152 -15.45 -4.99 -3.94
N TYR A 153 -14.59 -5.13 -2.93
CA TYR A 153 -14.19 -6.42 -2.37
C TYR A 153 -14.19 -6.43 -0.83
N LYS A 154 -14.08 -5.30 -0.14
CA LYS A 154 -14.15 -5.25 1.34
C LYS A 154 -15.60 -5.23 1.87
N ARG A 155 -15.81 -5.82 3.07
CA ARG A 155 -17.08 -5.77 3.85
C ARG A 155 -18.31 -6.28 3.06
N LEU A 156 -18.16 -7.40 2.36
CA LEU A 156 -19.22 -8.02 1.56
C LEU A 156 -19.63 -9.40 2.12
N SER A 157 -20.82 -9.87 1.75
CA SER A 157 -21.18 -11.28 1.92
C SER A 157 -20.29 -12.17 1.03
N ARG A 158 -20.16 -13.44 1.41
CA ARG A 158 -19.16 -14.38 0.86
C ARG A 158 -19.11 -14.43 -0.68
N GLY A 159 -20.26 -14.58 -1.34
CA GLY A 159 -20.31 -14.68 -2.81
C GLY A 159 -19.80 -13.41 -3.52
N PRO A 160 -20.38 -12.23 -3.23
CA PRO A 160 -19.87 -10.95 -3.74
C PRO A 160 -18.41 -10.67 -3.36
N TRP A 161 -17.96 -11.04 -2.15
CA TRP A 161 -16.57 -10.89 -1.73
C TRP A 161 -15.59 -11.63 -2.63
N VAL A 162 -15.84 -12.93 -2.85
CA VAL A 162 -15.01 -13.77 -3.73
C VAL A 162 -14.97 -13.20 -5.15
N ARG A 163 -16.11 -12.76 -5.70
CA ARG A 163 -16.15 -12.13 -7.03
C ARG A 163 -15.38 -10.81 -7.07
N GLY A 164 -15.46 -10.02 -6.00
CA GLY A 164 -14.69 -8.80 -5.79
C GLY A 164 -13.18 -9.06 -5.83
N LEU A 165 -12.70 -9.98 -5.00
CA LEU A 165 -11.28 -10.34 -4.94
C LEU A 165 -10.76 -10.92 -6.25
N ARG A 166 -11.55 -11.75 -6.94
CA ARG A 166 -11.18 -12.24 -8.29
C ARG A 166 -11.05 -11.11 -9.31
N ARG A 167 -11.92 -10.10 -9.25
CA ARG A 167 -11.79 -8.90 -10.10
C ARG A 167 -10.56 -8.09 -9.73
N TRP A 168 -10.30 -7.93 -8.43
CA TRP A 168 -9.14 -7.18 -7.95
C TRP A 168 -7.83 -7.85 -8.36
N HIS A 169 -7.72 -9.16 -8.12
CA HIS A 169 -6.58 -9.96 -8.55
C HIS A 169 -6.32 -9.84 -10.06
N ARG A 170 -7.36 -9.87 -10.91
CA ARG A 170 -7.20 -9.65 -12.35
C ARG A 170 -6.64 -8.28 -12.71
N GLN A 171 -6.95 -7.22 -11.96
CA GLN A 171 -6.33 -5.92 -12.18
C GLN A 171 -4.84 -5.94 -11.82
N LEU A 172 -4.46 -6.60 -10.71
CA LEU A 172 -3.05 -6.75 -10.37
C LEU A 172 -2.28 -7.52 -11.44
N LEU A 173 -2.85 -8.59 -12.00
CA LEU A 173 -2.22 -9.30 -13.12
C LEU A 173 -2.05 -8.41 -14.37
N ALA A 174 -2.88 -7.37 -14.55
CA ALA A 174 -2.71 -6.43 -15.65
C ALA A 174 -1.45 -5.55 -15.51
N LEU A 175 -0.86 -5.44 -14.32
CA LEU A 175 0.39 -4.71 -14.07
C LEU A 175 1.59 -5.31 -14.83
N GLU A 176 1.49 -6.53 -15.35
CA GLU A 176 2.48 -7.10 -16.29
C GLU A 176 2.65 -6.27 -17.57
N ARG A 177 1.62 -5.48 -17.92
CA ARG A 177 1.61 -4.62 -19.12
C ARG A 177 1.88 -3.15 -18.80
N PHE A 178 2.16 -2.84 -17.55
CA PHE A 178 2.45 -1.47 -17.14
C PHE A 178 3.93 -1.15 -17.34
N ASN A 179 4.28 0.12 -17.20
CA ASN A 179 5.66 0.57 -17.12
C ASN A 179 5.88 1.23 -15.74
N PRO A 180 6.72 0.67 -14.86
CA PRO A 180 7.42 -0.60 -15.03
C PRO A 180 6.49 -1.82 -14.94
N PRO A 181 6.77 -2.93 -15.64
CA PRO A 181 5.98 -4.14 -15.53
C PRO A 181 6.22 -4.86 -14.19
N LEU A 182 5.21 -5.59 -13.70
CA LEU A 182 5.31 -6.48 -12.55
C LEU A 182 5.03 -7.92 -12.97
N HIS A 183 6.02 -8.80 -12.85
CA HIS A 183 5.91 -10.23 -13.11
C HIS A 183 5.49 -10.99 -11.87
N TRP A 184 4.51 -11.89 -12.05
CA TRP A 184 3.97 -12.73 -10.99
C TRP A 184 4.37 -14.19 -11.18
N PRO A 185 4.76 -14.89 -10.09
CA PRO A 185 5.02 -16.33 -10.15
C PRO A 185 3.74 -17.11 -10.44
N GLU A 186 3.86 -18.32 -11.00
CA GLU A 186 2.70 -19.15 -11.37
C GLU A 186 1.82 -19.50 -10.15
N THR A 187 2.43 -19.65 -8.98
CA THR A 187 1.75 -19.86 -7.69
C THR A 187 0.85 -18.70 -7.30
N TRP A 188 1.15 -17.48 -7.74
CA TRP A 188 0.29 -16.31 -7.56
C TRP A 188 -0.90 -16.33 -8.52
N ARG A 189 -0.65 -16.61 -9.81
CA ARG A 189 -1.66 -16.63 -10.89
C ARG A 189 -2.75 -17.67 -10.64
N SER A 190 -2.34 -18.85 -10.17
CA SER A 190 -3.22 -20.01 -9.94
C SER A 190 -4.11 -19.90 -8.68
N ARG A 191 -3.87 -18.93 -7.80
CA ARG A 191 -4.60 -18.80 -6.52
C ARG A 191 -6.07 -18.42 -6.74
N GLY A 192 -6.97 -19.27 -6.23
CA GLY A 192 -8.43 -19.08 -6.35
C GLY A 192 -9.24 -20.36 -6.55
N ARG A 193 -8.58 -21.52 -6.59
CA ARG A 193 -9.17 -22.86 -6.71
C ARG A 193 -8.99 -23.61 -5.39
N GLY A 194 -10.00 -23.58 -4.52
CA GLY A 194 -9.99 -24.28 -3.23
C GLY A 194 -11.16 -23.86 -2.33
N ASN A 195 -11.38 -24.60 -1.23
CA ASN A 195 -12.37 -24.23 -0.22
C ASN A 195 -11.89 -23.00 0.56
N LEU A 196 -12.32 -21.81 0.15
CA LEU A 196 -11.88 -20.55 0.75
C LEU A 196 -12.60 -20.32 2.08
N THR A 197 -11.98 -20.47 3.24
CA THR A 197 -12.58 -20.05 4.53
C THR A 197 -12.63 -18.52 4.64
N ARG A 198 -13.40 -17.97 5.60
CA ARG A 198 -13.42 -16.51 5.85
C ARG A 198 -12.03 -15.96 6.17
N ARG A 199 -11.22 -16.70 6.95
CA ARG A 199 -9.82 -16.35 7.24
C ARG A 199 -8.98 -16.31 5.96
N SER A 200 -9.03 -17.36 5.14
CA SER A 200 -8.24 -17.41 3.89
C SER A 200 -8.64 -16.31 2.88
N LEU A 201 -9.91 -15.88 2.88
CA LEU A 201 -10.36 -14.75 2.05
C LEU A 201 -9.81 -13.42 2.53
N LYS A 202 -9.77 -13.20 3.86
CA LYS A 202 -9.17 -12.00 4.45
C LYS A 202 -7.67 -11.96 4.18
N ALA A 203 -6.96 -13.07 4.40
CA ALA A 203 -5.53 -13.16 4.09
C ALA A 203 -5.25 -12.92 2.60
N TRP A 204 -6.12 -13.41 1.70
CA TRP A 204 -6.01 -13.11 0.27
C TRP A 204 -6.27 -11.63 -0.06
N GLU A 205 -7.29 -11.02 0.56
CA GLU A 205 -7.56 -9.58 0.46
C GLU A 205 -6.32 -8.76 0.83
N ASP A 206 -5.78 -9.01 2.02
CA ASP A 206 -4.69 -8.22 2.58
C ASP A 206 -3.42 -8.37 1.76
N ARG A 207 -3.14 -9.59 1.28
CA ARG A 207 -1.99 -9.84 0.42
C ARG A 207 -2.11 -9.15 -0.95
N LEU A 208 -3.31 -9.10 -1.53
CA LEU A 208 -3.52 -8.37 -2.79
C LEU A 208 -3.30 -6.86 -2.58
N ASP A 209 -3.80 -6.32 -1.48
CA ASP A 209 -3.64 -4.90 -1.16
C ASP A 209 -2.17 -4.56 -0.85
N ALA A 210 -1.48 -5.40 -0.07
CA ALA A 210 -0.05 -5.26 0.19
C ALA A 210 0.79 -5.34 -1.10
N ALA A 211 0.47 -6.25 -2.02
CA ALA A 211 1.16 -6.30 -3.32
C ALA A 211 0.97 -5.01 -4.13
N PHE A 212 -0.22 -4.41 -4.06
CA PHE A 212 -0.48 -3.15 -4.74
C PHE A 212 0.23 -1.97 -4.07
N CYS A 213 0.31 -1.94 -2.72
CA CYS A 213 1.12 -0.98 -2.00
C CYS A 213 2.60 -1.03 -2.42
N ALA A 214 3.14 -2.25 -2.59
CA ALA A 214 4.51 -2.46 -3.03
C ALA A 214 4.71 -1.87 -4.43
N TYR A 215 3.77 -2.17 -5.33
CA TYR A 215 3.79 -1.63 -6.68
C TYR A 215 3.68 -0.10 -6.71
N ILE A 216 2.81 0.52 -5.90
CA ILE A 216 2.69 1.99 -5.81
C ILE A 216 4.02 2.63 -5.39
N ALA A 217 4.68 2.09 -4.35
CA ALA A 217 5.97 2.59 -3.89
C ALA A 217 7.06 2.43 -4.96
N GLY A 218 7.14 1.24 -5.58
CA GLY A 218 8.06 0.97 -6.68
C GLY A 218 7.81 1.85 -7.91
N TYR A 219 6.55 2.14 -8.21
CA TYR A 219 6.13 3.03 -9.29
C TYR A 219 6.58 4.48 -9.04
N ALA A 220 6.41 4.97 -7.82
CA ALA A 220 6.88 6.30 -7.42
C ALA A 220 8.40 6.42 -7.50
N TRP A 221 9.14 5.38 -7.10
CA TRP A 221 10.59 5.33 -7.28
C TRP A 221 11.00 5.32 -8.75
N PHE A 222 10.35 4.49 -9.57
CA PHE A 222 10.73 4.29 -10.97
C PHE A 222 10.58 5.56 -11.81
N HIS A 223 9.47 6.28 -11.62
CA HIS A 223 9.14 7.48 -12.39
C HIS A 223 9.55 8.79 -11.71
N GLY A 224 9.88 8.75 -10.42
CA GLY A 224 10.11 9.96 -9.61
C GLY A 224 8.92 10.91 -9.63
N PRO A 225 9.14 12.23 -9.49
CA PRO A 225 8.06 13.22 -9.37
C PRO A 225 7.05 13.26 -10.53
N ALA A 226 7.40 12.73 -11.70
CA ALA A 226 6.48 12.65 -12.84
C ALA A 226 5.41 11.55 -12.68
N GLY A 227 5.70 10.50 -11.91
CA GLY A 227 4.81 9.34 -11.74
C GLY A 227 3.94 9.37 -10.48
N TYR A 228 3.95 10.45 -9.71
CA TYR A 228 3.10 10.56 -8.53
C TYR A 228 2.62 11.98 -8.26
N GLU A 229 1.56 12.06 -7.48
CA GLU A 229 1.10 13.24 -6.79
C GLU A 229 1.25 13.04 -5.29
N GLN A 230 1.87 14.00 -4.62
CA GLN A 230 1.81 14.09 -3.18
C GLN A 230 0.62 14.98 -2.80
N ILE A 231 -0.40 14.39 -2.19
CA ILE A 231 -1.55 15.14 -1.66
C ILE A 231 -1.27 15.43 -0.18
N GLY A 232 -1.00 16.69 0.14
CA GLY A 232 -0.58 17.13 1.47
C GLY A 232 0.94 17.30 1.57
N ASP A 233 1.46 17.33 2.79
CA ASP A 233 2.85 17.67 3.07
C ASP A 233 3.42 16.91 4.28
N LEU A 234 4.72 17.04 4.51
CA LEU A 234 5.42 16.34 5.59
C LEU A 234 5.13 16.91 6.99
N GLU A 235 4.42 18.03 7.09
CA GLU A 235 4.06 18.66 8.37
C GLU A 235 2.66 18.24 8.81
N HIS A 236 1.70 18.26 7.88
CA HIS A 236 0.27 18.02 8.11
C HIS A 236 -0.18 16.61 7.73
N GLY A 237 0.75 15.82 7.18
CA GLY A 237 0.50 14.50 6.61
C GLY A 237 0.19 14.54 5.12
N TYR A 238 0.59 13.47 4.44
CA TYR A 238 0.49 13.36 2.99
C TYR A 238 0.07 11.96 2.58
N VAL A 239 -0.40 11.82 1.35
CA VAL A 239 -0.59 10.53 0.69
C VAL A 239 -0.02 10.62 -0.71
N LEU A 240 0.74 9.60 -1.11
CA LEU A 240 1.21 9.43 -2.48
C LEU A 240 0.18 8.68 -3.32
N ILE A 241 -0.27 9.34 -4.38
CA ILE A 241 -1.14 8.75 -5.40
C ILE A 241 -0.37 8.70 -6.73
N PRO A 242 -0.26 7.54 -7.39
CA PRO A 242 0.37 7.47 -8.71
C PRO A 242 -0.27 8.41 -9.73
N ARG A 243 0.51 8.78 -10.74
CA ARG A 243 0.08 9.46 -11.96
C ARG A 243 0.55 8.65 -13.16
N HIS A 244 -0.21 8.66 -14.24
CA HIS A 244 0.37 8.25 -15.52
C HIS A 244 1.44 9.28 -15.90
N PRO A 245 2.71 8.88 -16.14
CA PRO A 245 3.71 9.79 -16.66
C PRO A 245 3.20 10.35 -18.00
N VAL A 246 3.32 11.66 -18.15
CA VAL A 246 3.00 12.39 -19.39
C VAL A 246 4.06 12.10 -20.44
#